data_AF-A0A1C7WGG1-F1
#
_entry.id   AF-A0A1C7WGG1-F1
#
_cell.length_a   1.000
_cell.length_b   1.000
_cell.length_c   1.000
_cell.angle_alpha   90.00
_cell.angle_beta   90.00
_cell.angle_gamma   90.00
#
_symmetry.space_group_name_H-M   'P 1'
#
loop_
_entity.id
_entity.type
_entity.pdbx_description
1 polymer ?
#
loop_
_entity_poly.entity_id
_entity_poly.type
_entity_poly.pdbx_seq_one_letter_code
_entity_poly.pdbx_strand_id
1 'polypeptide(L)' 'MPSTSSTIVDSVESLSAALLWHVPDMRQGFTICTYHGEITILAGDAQPFAAALESLLLQKINQIQKGQAS' A
#
# COMPACT_ATOMS: atom_id res chain seq x y z
N MET A 1 -6.09 -17.58 22.41
CA MET A 1 -5.97 -17.91 20.97
C MET A 1 -6.59 -16.74 20.21
N PRO A 2 -5.81 -15.79 19.65
CA PRO A 2 -6.41 -14.77 18.81
C PRO A 2 -6.67 -15.39 17.43
N SER A 3 -7.94 -15.45 17.06
CA SER A 3 -8.38 -15.88 15.74
C SER A 3 -7.79 -14.94 14.69
N THR A 4 -6.94 -15.47 13.81
CA THR A 4 -6.47 -14.78 12.60
C THR A 4 -7.64 -14.67 11.63
N SER A 5 -8.53 -13.70 11.87
CA SER A 5 -9.53 -13.29 10.89
C SER A 5 -8.76 -12.58 9.78
N SER A 6 -8.42 -13.33 8.73
CA SER A 6 -7.84 -12.78 7.51
C SER A 6 -8.83 -11.76 6.97
N THR A 7 -8.53 -10.47 7.13
CA THR A 7 -9.37 -9.39 6.64
C THR A 7 -9.43 -9.51 5.12
N ILE A 8 -10.54 -10.05 4.61
CA ILE A 8 -10.80 -10.07 3.18
C ILE A 8 -11.04 -8.62 2.78
N VAL A 9 -10.15 -8.09 1.95
CA VAL A 9 -10.19 -6.70 1.50
C VAL A 9 -11.06 -6.63 0.26
N ASP A 10 -12.37 -6.46 0.46
CA ASP A 10 -13.38 -6.49 -0.61
C ASP A 10 -13.65 -5.13 -1.27
N SER A 11 -13.02 -4.04 -0.78
CA SER A 11 -13.14 -2.71 -1.39
C SER A 11 -11.94 -1.80 -1.13
N VAL A 12 -11.85 -0.71 -1.91
CA VAL A 12 -10.81 0.33 -1.76
C VAL A 12 -10.93 1.05 -0.42
N GLU A 13 -12.15 1.29 0.05
CA GLU A 13 -12.40 1.87 1.38
C GLU A 13 -12.00 0.92 2.52
N SER A 14 -12.17 -0.40 2.32
CA SER A 14 -11.72 -1.40 3.28
C SER A 14 -10.19 -1.49 3.34
N LEU A 15 -9.53 -1.42 2.18
CA LEU A 15 -8.06 -1.38 2.09
C LEU A 15 -7.51 -0.13 2.78
N SER A 16 -8.07 1.05 2.51
CA SER A 16 -7.60 2.29 3.10
C SER A 16 -7.80 2.31 4.61
N ALA A 17 -8.94 1.84 5.13
CA ALA A 17 -9.19 1.70 6.56
C ALA A 17 -8.24 0.69 7.23
N ALA A 18 -8.00 -0.46 6.60
CA ALA A 18 -7.06 -1.46 7.09
C ALA A 18 -5.62 -0.94 7.12
N LEU A 19 -5.18 -0.22 6.08
CA LEU A 19 -3.86 0.40 6.05
C LEU A 19 -3.71 1.48 7.13
N LEU A 20 -4.76 2.28 7.37
CA LEU A 20 -4.76 3.33 8.38
C LEU A 20 -4.70 2.78 9.81
N TRP A 21 -5.38 1.65 10.05
CA TRP A 21 -5.46 1.00 11.37
C TRP A 21 -4.30 0.06 11.67
N HIS A 22 -3.83 -0.69 10.69
CA HIS A 22 -2.80 -1.72 10.88
C HIS A 22 -1.39 -1.21 10.62
N VAL A 23 -1.23 -0.05 10.00
CA VAL A 23 0.11 0.51 9.73
C VAL A 23 0.30 1.93 10.29
N PRO A 24 0.01 2.19 11.58
CA PRO A 24 0.38 3.45 12.22
C PRO A 24 1.90 3.69 12.18
N ASP A 25 2.70 2.63 12.12
CA ASP A 25 4.16 2.67 12.01
C ASP A 25 4.64 3.30 10.71
N MET A 26 3.85 3.25 9.63
CA MET A 26 4.24 3.90 8.37
C MET A 26 4.44 5.40 8.57
N ARG A 27 3.70 6.04 9.49
CA ARG A 27 3.89 7.48 9.79
C ARG A 27 5.22 7.79 10.49
N GLN A 28 5.87 6.80 11.07
CA GLN A 28 7.18 6.94 11.70
C GLN A 28 8.34 6.53 10.75
N GLY A 29 8.01 6.17 9.51
CA GLY A 29 8.96 5.63 8.56
C GLY A 29 9.00 4.10 8.61
N PHE A 30 9.44 3.49 7.52
CA PHE A 30 9.43 2.05 7.34
C PHE A 30 10.47 1.65 6.30
N THR A 31 10.91 0.39 6.34
CA THR A 31 11.84 -0.17 5.35
C THR A 31 11.14 -1.26 4.54
N ILE A 32 11.26 -1.18 3.22
CA ILE A 32 10.80 -2.21 2.28
C ILE A 32 12.02 -3.02 1.86
N CYS A 33 12.07 -4.29 2.25
CA CYS A 33 13.08 -5.22 1.75
C CYS A 33 12.61 -5.79 0.41
N THR A 34 13.41 -5.60 -0.64
CA THR A 34 13.18 -6.18 -1.97
C THR A 34 14.32 -7.13 -2.31
N TYR A 35 14.11 -7.97 -3.34
CA TYR A 35 15.19 -8.83 -3.86
C TYR A 35 16.43 -8.04 -4.31
N HIS A 36 16.25 -6.77 -4.70
CA HIS A 36 17.32 -5.90 -5.19
C HIS A 36 17.96 -5.04 -4.10
N GLY A 37 17.51 -5.17 -2.85
CA GLY A 37 17.98 -4.37 -1.72
C GLY A 37 16.84 -3.74 -0.93
N GLU A 38 17.21 -2.90 0.02
CA GLU A 38 16.29 -2.26 0.96
C GLU A 38 16.00 -0.82 0.57
N ILE A 39 14.74 -0.41 0.73
CA ILE A 39 14.28 0.96 0.54
C ILE A 39 13.80 1.46 1.89
N THR A 40 14.50 2.42 2.47
CA THR A 40 14.11 3.04 3.75
C THR A 40 13.39 4.35 3.51
N ILE A 41 12.19 4.48 4.08
CA ILE A 41 11.35 5.67 4.06
C ILE A 41 11.35 6.25 5.46
N LEU A 42 11.74 7.51 5.61
CA LEU A 42 11.73 8.20 6.89
C LEU A 42 10.33 8.70 7.24
N ALA A 43 10.08 9.01 8.52
CA ALA A 43 8.79 9.53 9.00
C ALA A 43 8.26 10.72 8.19
N GLY A 44 9.12 11.69 7.88
CA GLY A 44 8.75 12.88 7.10
C GLY A 44 8.37 12.58 5.65
N ASP A 45 8.92 11.49 5.10
CA ASP A 45 8.73 11.09 3.70
C ASP A 45 7.62 10.04 3.53
N ALA A 46 7.10 9.50 4.63
CA ALA A 46 6.08 8.46 4.62
C ALA A 46 4.79 8.85 3.92
N GLN A 47 4.27 10.06 4.22
CA GLN A 47 3.04 10.55 3.59
C GLN A 47 3.25 10.87 2.10
N PRO A 48 4.30 11.61 1.69
CA PRO A 48 4.63 11.78 0.27
C PRO A 48 4.80 10.45 -0.48
N PHE A 49 5.47 9.48 0.13
CA PHE A 49 5.66 8.16 -0.45
C PHE A 49 4.33 7.42 -0.66
N ALA A 50 3.46 7.42 0.35
CA ALA A 50 2.15 6.76 0.25
C ALA A 50 1.30 7.34 -0.88
N ALA A 51 1.26 8.66 -1.02
CA ALA A 51 0.53 9.33 -2.11
C ALA A 51 1.10 9.01 -3.50
N ALA A 52 2.44 8.94 -3.62
CA ALA A 52 3.11 8.55 -4.86
C ALA A 52 2.82 7.08 -5.22
N LEU A 53 2.82 6.18 -4.22
CA LEU A 53 2.52 4.77 -4.40
C LEU A 53 1.07 4.55 -4.84
N GLU A 54 0.12 5.24 -4.20
CA GLU A 54 -1.30 5.19 -4.59
C GLU A 54 -1.49 5.63 -6.05
N SER A 55 -0.87 6.75 -6.44
CA SER A 55 -0.93 7.26 -7.81
C SER A 55 -0.38 6.24 -8.82
N LEU A 56 0.75 5.61 -8.50
CA LEU A 56 1.37 4.59 -9.35
C LEU A 56 0.48 3.35 -9.49
N LEU A 57 -0.14 2.89 -8.40
CA LEU A 57 -1.04 1.75 -8.40
C LEU A 57 -2.29 2.02 -9.25
N LEU A 58 -2.90 3.19 -9.11
CA LEU A 58 -4.05 3.60 -9.92
C LEU A 58 -3.69 3.67 -11.41
N GLN A 59 -2.51 4.19 -11.75
CA GLN A 59 -2.03 4.19 -13.14
C GLN A 59 -1.87 2.77 -13.70
N LYS A 60 -1.28 1.85 -12.93
CA LYS A 60 -1.11 0.46 -13.36
C LYS A 60 -2.44 -0.26 -13.53
N ILE A 61 -3.38 -0.08 -12.60
CA ILE A 61 -4.73 -0.65 -12.69
C ILE A 61 -5.42 -0.17 -13.97
N ASN A 62 -5.38 1.14 -14.24
CA ASN A 62 -5.96 1.72 -15.45
C ASN A 62 -5.32 1.16 -16.73
N GLN A 63 -4.00 0.94 -16.74
CA GLN A 63 -3.31 0.34 -17.89
C GLN A 63 -3.74 -1.11 -18.12
N ILE A 64 -3.85 -1.91 -17.06
CA ILE A 64 -4.31 -3.30 -17.14
C ILE A 64 -5.74 -3.33 -17.71
N GLN A 65 -6.65 -2.53 -17.16
CA GLN A 65 -8.04 -2.48 -17.61
C GLN A 65 -8.18 -2.04 -19.08
N LYS A 66 -7.37 -1.07 -19.53
CA LYS A 66 -7.35 -0.63 -20.94
C LYS A 66 -6.73 -1.68 -21.87
N GLY A 67 -5.73 -2.43 -21.40
CA GLY A 67 -5.09 -3.51 -22.15
C GLY A 67 -5.96 -4.78 -22.31
N GLN A 68 -7.00 -4.95 -21.49
CA GLN A 68 -7.97 -6.04 -21.59
C GLN A 68 -9.13 -5.75 -22.58
N ALA A 69 -9.12 -4.60 -23.25
CA ALA A 69 -10.13 -4.21 -24.24
C ALA A 69 -9.67 -4.39 -25.72
N SER A 70 -8.71 -5.29 -25.97
CA SER A 70 -8.28 -5.71 -27.31
C SER A 70 -8.51 -7.19 -27.54
#